data_AF-A0A959QUF3-F1
#
_entry.id   AF-A0A959QUF3-F1
#
_cell.length_a   1.000
_cell.length_b   1.000
_cell.length_c   1.000
_cell.angle_alpha   90.00
_cell.angle_beta   90.00
_cell.angle_gamma   90.00
#
_symmetry.space_group_name_H-M   'P 1'
#
loop_
_entity.id
_entity.type
_entity.pdbx_description
1 polymer ?
#
loop_
_entity_poly.entity_id
_entity_poly.type
_entity_poly.pdbx_seq_one_letter_code
_entity_poly.pdbx_strand_id
1 'polypeptide(L)'
;MLRNLIIESYPIILVLLIALYAFAKNKAMKSSGVRSRNRLNAFFRSFFPIPKQAIKNMTNNRLGDYFKKSNRINYRFYGTLVFFTIIYMLMKAIS
;
A
#
# COMPACT_ATOMS: atom_id res chain seq x y z
N MET A 1 12.78 12.74 -25.78
CA MET A 1 11.37 12.30 -25.89
C MET A 1 10.96 11.36 -24.76
N LEU A 2 11.66 10.24 -24.51
CA LEU A 2 11.30 9.30 -23.44
C LEU A 2 11.23 9.94 -22.04
N ARG A 3 12.15 10.87 -21.72
CA ARG A 3 12.20 11.60 -20.44
C ARG A 3 10.93 12.41 -20.15
N ASN A 4 10.49 13.24 -21.09
CA ASN A 4 9.31 14.09 -20.92
C ASN A 4 8.04 13.26 -20.77
N LEU A 5 7.93 12.17 -21.55
CA LEU A 5 6.84 11.20 -21.42
C LEU A 5 6.75 10.63 -19.99
N ILE A 6 7.89 10.30 -19.37
CA ILE A 6 7.92 9.76 -18.00
C ILE A 6 7.53 10.81 -16.96
N ILE A 7 8.02 12.06 -17.10
CA ILE A 7 7.71 13.16 -16.19
C ILE A 7 6.21 13.51 -16.24
N GLU A 8 5.62 13.56 -17.43
CA GLU A 8 4.18 13.85 -17.64
C GLU A 8 3.29 12.69 -17.20
N SER A 9 3.75 11.44 -17.37
CA SER A 9 2.99 10.24 -16.96
C SER A 9 3.08 9.95 -15.46
N TYR A 10 3.94 10.63 -14.71
CA TYR A 10 4.17 10.36 -13.30
C TYR A 10 2.89 10.43 -12.43
N PRO A 11 1.99 11.42 -12.58
CA PRO A 11 0.72 11.45 -11.85
C PRO A 11 -0.17 10.24 -12.16
N ILE A 12 -0.20 9.78 -13.42
CA ILE A 12 -0.97 8.60 -13.84
C ILE A 12 -0.41 7.34 -13.17
N ILE A 13 0.91 7.19 -13.14
CA ILE A 13 1.60 6.07 -12.47
C ILE A 13 1.27 6.06 -10.97
N LEU A 14 1.26 7.22 -10.30
CA LEU A 14 0.89 7.32 -8.89
C LEU A 14 -0.56 6.89 -8.64
N VAL A 15 -1.51 7.34 -9.47
CA VAL A 15 -2.92 6.93 -9.36
C VAL A 15 -3.06 5.42 -9.54
N LEU A 16 -2.39 4.83 -10.54
CA LEU A 16 -2.38 3.38 -10.76
C LEU A 16 -1.79 2.62 -9.58
N LEU A 17 -0.70 3.11 -8.99
CA LEU A 17 -0.10 2.51 -7.79
C LEU A 17 -1.07 2.54 -6.61
N ILE A 18 -1.77 3.66 -6.38
CA ILE A 18 -2.77 3.78 -5.30
C ILE A 18 -3.95 2.82 -5.54
N ALA A 19 -4.44 2.71 -6.78
CA ALA A 19 -5.50 1.79 -7.14
C ALA A 19 -5.10 0.32 -6.89
N LEU A 20 -3.89 -0.06 -7.33
CA LEU A 20 -3.32 -1.40 -7.09
C LEU A 20 -3.16 -1.68 -5.60
N TYR A 21 -2.71 -0.69 -4.82
CA TYR A 21 -2.59 -0.80 -3.37
C TYR A 21 -3.94 -1.04 -2.70
N ALA A 22 -4.97 -0.26 -3.05
CA ALA A 22 -6.32 -0.44 -2.53
C ALA A 22 -6.90 -1.81 -2.91
N PHE A 23 -6.68 -2.27 -4.15
CA PHE A 23 -7.10 -3.58 -4.61
C PHE A 23 -6.41 -4.72 -3.83
N ALA A 24 -5.09 -4.64 -3.66
CA ALA A 24 -4.31 -5.63 -2.90
C ALA A 24 -4.79 -5.73 -1.44
N LYS A 25 -5.04 -4.58 -0.81
CA LYS A 25 -5.60 -4.50 0.56
C LYS A 25 -6.98 -5.13 0.65
N ASN A 26 -7.87 -4.85 -0.31
CA ASN A 26 -9.20 -5.44 -0.35
C ASN A 26 -9.13 -6.98 -0.55
N LYS A 27 -8.24 -7.45 -1.43
CA LYS A 27 -7.97 -8.89 -1.60
C LYS A 27 -7.46 -9.55 -0.31
N ALA A 28 -6.57 -8.88 0.42
CA ALA A 28 -6.07 -9.36 1.70
C ALA A 28 -7.17 -9.45 2.78
N MET A 29 -8.10 -8.48 2.82
CA MET A 29 -9.25 -8.53 3.72
C MET A 29 -10.18 -9.70 3.42
N LYS A 30 -10.52 -9.89 2.13
CA LYS A 30 -11.36 -11.02 1.68
C LYS A 30 -10.71 -12.35 2.07
N SER A 31 -9.43 -12.53 1.77
CA SER A 31 -8.66 -13.73 2.11
C SER A 31 -8.55 -14.00 3.62
N SER A 32 -8.65 -12.98 4.46
CA SER A 32 -8.53 -13.14 5.92
C SER A 32 -9.89 -13.25 6.62
N GLY A 33 -11.01 -13.21 5.87
CA GLY A 33 -12.35 -13.40 6.43
C GLY A 33 -12.84 -12.22 7.30
N VAL A 34 -12.30 -11.01 7.09
CA VAL A 34 -12.74 -9.81 7.81
C VAL A 34 -14.18 -9.47 7.41
N ARG A 35 -15.08 -9.43 8.40
CA ARG A 35 -16.51 -9.10 8.22
C ARG A 35 -16.67 -7.70 7.61
N SER A 36 -17.66 -7.51 6.74
CA SER A 36 -17.83 -6.26 5.98
C SER A 36 -17.95 -5.02 6.86
N ARG A 37 -18.65 -5.11 8.01
CA ARG A 37 -18.78 -4.01 8.99
C ARG A 37 -17.45 -3.46 9.48
N ASN A 38 -16.40 -4.28 9.55
CA ASN A 38 -15.10 -3.86 10.06
C ASN A 38 -14.09 -3.54 8.94
N ARG A 39 -14.44 -3.72 7.65
CA ARG A 39 -13.49 -3.58 6.54
C ARG A 39 -12.98 -2.16 6.40
N LEU A 40 -13.86 -1.15 6.37
CA LEU A 40 -13.43 0.24 6.20
C LEU A 40 -12.51 0.69 7.34
N ASN A 41 -12.91 0.48 8.60
CA ASN A 41 -12.08 0.84 9.74
C ASN A 41 -10.73 0.09 9.75
N ALA A 42 -10.73 -1.21 9.44
CA ALA A 42 -9.49 -1.97 9.31
C ALA A 42 -8.61 -1.46 8.15
N PHE A 43 -9.22 -1.00 7.04
CA PHE A 43 -8.51 -0.44 5.89
C PHE A 43 -7.75 0.80 6.32
N PHE A 44 -8.46 1.77 6.91
CA PHE A 44 -7.88 3.04 7.33
C PHE A 44 -6.83 2.86 8.42
N ARG A 45 -7.08 2.02 9.42
CA ARG A 45 -6.08 1.71 10.46
C ARG A 45 -4.83 1.02 9.90
N SER A 46 -4.96 0.32 8.78
CA SER A 46 -3.84 -0.38 8.17
C SER A 46 -3.02 0.47 7.22
N PHE A 47 -3.33 1.76 7.02
CA PHE A 47 -2.47 2.63 6.22
C PHE A 47 -1.05 2.53 6.76
N PHE A 48 -0.85 2.76 8.05
CA PHE A 48 0.46 2.57 8.66
C PHE A 48 0.70 1.10 9.05
N PRO A 49 1.95 0.60 8.91
CA PRO A 49 2.30 -0.74 9.36
C PRO A 49 2.08 -0.87 10.88
N ILE A 50 1.37 -1.91 11.29
CA ILE A 50 1.10 -2.16 12.72
C ILE A 50 2.26 -3.00 13.32
N PRO A 51 2.79 -2.67 14.51
CA PRO A 51 3.83 -3.47 15.15
C PRO A 51 3.43 -4.94 15.32
N LYS A 52 4.40 -5.86 15.17
CA LYS A 52 4.13 -7.31 15.30
C LYS A 52 3.55 -7.68 16.66
N GLN A 53 4.00 -7.04 17.74
CA GLN A 53 3.50 -7.23 19.10
C GLN A 53 2.03 -6.81 19.22
N ALA A 54 1.66 -5.65 18.67
CA ALA A 54 0.28 -5.18 18.66
C ALA A 54 -0.65 -6.13 17.90
N ILE A 55 -0.17 -6.75 16.81
CA ILE A 55 -0.93 -7.76 16.06
C ILE A 55 -1.11 -9.05 16.87
N LYS A 56 -0.06 -9.51 17.58
CA LYS A 56 -0.13 -10.72 18.43
C LYS A 56 -1.12 -10.55 19.59
N ASN A 57 -1.24 -9.34 20.12
CA ASN A 57 -2.13 -9.03 21.23
C ASN A 57 -3.59 -8.79 20.80
N MET A 58 -3.92 -8.93 19.51
CA MET A 58 -5.30 -8.77 19.05
C MET A 58 -6.15 -10.00 19.40
N THR A 59 -7.30 -9.74 20.02
CA THR A 59 -8.31 -10.76 20.33
C THR A 59 -9.00 -11.33 19.09
N ASN A 60 -8.96 -10.62 17.96
CA ASN A 60 -9.57 -11.07 16.71
C ASN A 60 -8.51 -11.61 15.73
N ASN A 61 -8.37 -12.94 15.69
CA ASN A 61 -7.41 -13.64 14.83
C ASN A 61 -7.51 -13.27 13.34
N ARG A 62 -8.73 -13.03 12.82
CA ARG A 62 -8.95 -12.65 11.41
C ARG A 62 -8.43 -11.25 11.09
N LEU A 63 -8.62 -10.31 12.02
CA LEU A 63 -8.06 -8.96 11.93
C LEU A 63 -6.54 -9.00 12.07
N GLY A 64 -6.01 -9.80 13.00
CA GLY A 64 -4.57 -9.98 13.15
C GLY A 64 -3.91 -10.52 11.87
N ASP A 65 -4.49 -11.54 11.25
CA ASP A 65 -3.98 -12.10 10.00
C ASP A 65 -4.10 -11.15 8.82
N TYR A 66 -5.18 -10.36 8.77
CA TYR A 66 -5.28 -9.25 7.84
C TYR A 66 -4.12 -8.27 8.03
N PHE A 67 -3.86 -7.78 9.25
CA PHE A 67 -2.78 -6.80 9.48
C PHE A 67 -1.39 -7.36 9.17
N LYS A 68 -1.12 -8.66 9.39
CA LYS A 68 0.13 -9.31 8.94
C LYS A 68 0.29 -9.23 7.41
N LYS A 69 -0.76 -9.51 6.65
CA LYS A 69 -0.75 -9.39 5.18
C LYS A 69 -0.68 -7.93 4.74
N SER A 70 -1.41 -7.07 5.43
CA SER A 70 -1.49 -5.63 5.20
C SER A 70 -0.13 -4.95 5.35
N ASN A 71 0.64 -5.30 6.38
CA ASN A 71 2.01 -4.82 6.56
C ASN A 71 2.92 -5.20 5.38
N ARG A 72 2.84 -6.45 4.88
CA ARG A 72 3.63 -6.86 3.71
C ARG A 72 3.28 -6.04 2.47
N ILE A 73 2.00 -5.74 2.28
CA ILE A 73 1.54 -4.88 1.18
C ILE A 73 2.07 -3.45 1.37
N ASN A 74 2.02 -2.90 2.59
CA ASN A 74 2.55 -1.58 2.91
C ASN A 74 4.03 -1.46 2.58
N TYR A 75 4.87 -2.40 3.06
CA TYR A 75 6.30 -2.34 2.80
C TYR A 75 6.62 -2.40 1.31
N ARG A 76 5.92 -3.24 0.55
CA ARG A 76 6.08 -3.30 -0.91
C ARG A 76 5.65 -1.99 -1.58
N PHE A 77 4.47 -1.49 -1.23
CA PHE A 77 3.94 -0.26 -1.79
C PHE A 77 4.84 0.95 -1.49
N TYR A 78 5.26 1.13 -0.24
CA TYR A 78 6.14 2.23 0.15
C TYR A 78 7.53 2.11 -0.46
N GLY A 79 8.09 0.90 -0.53
CA GLY A 79 9.35 0.67 -1.24
C GLY A 79 9.25 1.05 -2.72
N THR A 80 8.19 0.62 -3.40
CA THR A 80 7.92 0.99 -4.80
C THR A 80 7.70 2.50 -4.95
N LEU A 81 6.94 3.14 -4.06
CA LEU A 81 6.64 4.57 -4.12
C LEU A 81 7.92 5.40 -3.96
N VAL A 82 8.78 5.05 -3.00
CA VAL A 82 10.10 5.68 -2.82
C VAL A 82 10.96 5.49 -4.06
N PHE A 83 11.03 4.28 -4.61
CA PHE A 83 11.80 3.99 -5.83
C PHE A 83 11.36 4.84 -7.03
N PHE A 84 10.06 4.89 -7.32
CA PHE A 84 9.52 5.71 -8.41
C PHE A 84 9.75 7.21 -8.16
N THR A 85 9.64 7.65 -6.91
CA THR A 85 9.89 9.05 -6.55
C THR A 85 11.36 9.43 -6.78
N ILE A 86 12.31 8.57 -6.40
CA ILE A 86 13.74 8.79 -6.64
C ILE A 86 14.02 8.86 -8.14
N ILE A 87 13.49 7.93 -8.94
CA ILE A 87 13.65 7.96 -10.41
C ILE A 87 13.11 9.26 -10.98
N TYR A 88 11.92 9.68 -10.57
CA TYR A 88 11.32 10.94 -11.01
C TYR A 88 12.21 12.15 -10.65
N MET A 89 12.70 12.21 -9.40
CA MET A 89 13.59 13.29 -8.97
C MET A 89 14.89 13.31 -9.77
N LEU A 90 15.51 12.16 -10.03
CA LEU A 90 16.73 12.06 -10.84
C LEU A 90 16.48 12.55 -12.27
N MET A 91 15.39 12.13 -12.90
CA MET A 91 15.02 12.57 -14.25
C MET A 91 14.71 14.07 -14.32
N LYS A 92 14.16 14.63 -13.24
CA LYS A 92 13.89 16.06 -13.13
C LYS A 92 15.15 16.87 -12.83
N ALA A 93 16.07 16.38 -12.02
CA ALA A 93 17.30 17.08 -11.65
C ALA A 93 18.34 17.14 -12.79
N ILE A 94 18.27 16.20 -13.73
CA ILE A 94 19.06 16.22 -14.98
C ILE A 94 18.43 17.17 -16.03
N SER A 95 17.21 17.68 -15.78
CA SER A 95 16.51 18.64 -16.64
C SER A 95 16.85 20.07 -16.32
#